data_AF-X1LGD4-F1
#
_entry.id   AF-X1LGD4-F1
#
_cell.length_a   1.000
_cell.length_b   1.000
_cell.length_c   1.000
_cell.angle_alpha   90.00
_cell.angle_beta   90.00
_cell.angle_gamma   90.00
#
_symmetry.space_group_name_H-M   'P 1'
#
loop_
_entity.id
_entity.type
_entity.pdbx_description
1 polymer ?
#
loop_
_entity_poly.entity_id
_entity_poly.type
_entity_poly.pdbx_seq_one_letter_code
_entity_poly.pdbx_strand_id
1 'polypeptide(L)'
;MELSYTSVEEVYEEAGYKFKIVEQNVVHLGNYEEVGRVIFEQTIEGIKTKVAQYIIKHDSDFWVLTFTTGLEDFDQNIQTFDNTVETFKIIE
;
A
#
# COMPACT_ATOMS: atom_id res chain seq x y z
N MET A 1 -24.26 7.05 -17.12
CA MET A 1 -24.64 6.36 -15.88
C MET A 1 -23.55 6.73 -14.89
N GLU A 2 -23.82 7.69 -13.99
CA GLU A 2 -22.85 8.07 -12.96
C GLU A 2 -22.77 6.92 -11.96
N LEU A 3 -21.62 6.25 -11.90
CA LEU A 3 -21.28 5.35 -10.81
C LEU A 3 -20.96 6.24 -9.61
N SER A 4 -21.95 6.58 -8.78
CA SER A 4 -21.66 7.12 -7.46
C SER A 4 -20.97 6.00 -6.67
N TYR A 5 -19.72 6.20 -6.27
CA TYR A 5 -18.92 5.23 -5.51
C TYR A 5 -19.64 4.68 -4.26
N THR A 6 -20.65 5.39 -3.76
CA THR A 6 -21.43 5.07 -2.56
C THR A 6 -22.37 3.86 -2.69
N SER A 7 -22.62 3.29 -3.89
CA SER A 7 -23.63 2.22 -4.02
C SER A 7 -23.09 0.79 -4.01
N VAL A 8 -21.77 0.57 -4.06
CA VAL A 8 -21.19 -0.78 -4.21
C VAL A 8 -20.43 -1.25 -2.97
N GLU A 9 -20.02 -0.33 -2.09
CA GLU A 9 -19.29 -0.65 -0.85
C GLU A 9 -20.09 -1.60 0.06
N GLU A 10 -21.37 -1.30 0.31
CA GLU A 10 -22.25 -2.12 1.16
C GLU A 10 -22.33 -3.58 0.67
N VAL A 11 -22.38 -3.80 -0.65
CA VAL A 11 -22.41 -5.13 -1.27
C VAL A 11 -21.11 -5.90 -0.99
N TYR A 12 -19.97 -5.21 -1.03
CA TYR A 12 -18.67 -5.83 -0.75
C TYR A 12 -18.48 -6.09 0.74
N GLU A 13 -18.96 -5.21 1.62
CA GLU A 13 -18.94 -5.46 3.07
C GLU A 13 -19.79 -6.67 3.45
N GLU A 14 -21.01 -6.79 2.89
CA GLU A 14 -21.86 -7.97 3.07
C GLU A 14 -21.20 -9.24 2.53
N ALA A 15 -20.46 -9.14 1.42
CA ALA A 15 -19.67 -10.23 0.86
C ALA A 15 -18.37 -10.53 1.65
N GLY A 16 -18.12 -9.81 2.75
CA GLY A 16 -17.00 -10.06 3.66
C GLY A 16 -15.68 -9.39 3.27
N TYR A 17 -15.70 -8.51 2.26
CA TYR A 17 -14.55 -7.68 1.93
C TYR A 17 -14.43 -6.55 2.95
N LYS A 18 -13.21 -6.28 3.40
CA LYS A 18 -12.93 -5.20 4.36
C LYS A 18 -11.70 -4.46 3.93
N PHE A 19 -11.67 -3.15 4.15
CA PHE A 19 -10.51 -2.31 3.88
C PHE A 19 -10.37 -1.29 5.01
N LYS A 20 -9.15 -1.11 5.52
CA LYS A 20 -8.88 -0.18 6.63
C LYS A 20 -7.49 0.40 6.49
N ILE A 21 -7.40 1.73 6.39
CA ILE A 21 -6.13 2.44 6.51
C ILE A 21 -5.66 2.38 7.98
N VAL A 22 -4.44 1.91 8.18
CA VAL A 22 -3.79 1.81 9.50
C VAL A 22 -2.83 2.97 9.72
N GLU A 23 -2.11 3.38 8.68
CA GLU A 23 -1.12 4.45 8.76
C GLU A 23 -1.07 5.26 7.46
N GLN A 24 -0.85 6.56 7.58
CA GLN A 24 -0.59 7.47 6.47
C GLN A 24 0.46 8.50 6.89
N ASN A 25 1.57 8.59 6.17
CA ASN A 25 2.65 9.53 6.46
C ASN A 25 3.57 9.76 5.25
N VAL A 26 4.56 10.64 5.44
CA VAL A 26 5.70 10.81 4.54
C VAL A 26 6.92 10.21 5.24
N VAL A 27 7.68 9.39 4.53
CA VAL A 27 8.86 8.69 5.04
C VAL A 27 10.03 8.81 4.08
N HIS A 28 11.23 8.60 4.60
CA HIS A 28 12.41 8.31 3.80
C HIS A 28 12.40 6.83 3.39
N LEU A 29 12.73 6.55 2.12
CA LEU A 29 12.84 5.18 1.60
C LEU A 29 14.00 5.09 0.60
N GLY A 30 15.12 4.50 1.02
CA GLY A 30 16.27 4.28 0.15
C GLY A 30 16.87 5.58 -0.38
N ASN A 31 16.86 5.77 -1.70
CA ASN A 31 17.39 6.98 -2.34
C ASN A 31 16.37 8.13 -2.43
N TYR A 32 15.19 7.97 -1.81
CA TYR A 32 14.08 8.91 -1.92
C TYR A 32 13.71 9.49 -0.55
N GLU A 33 13.89 10.81 -0.39
CA GLU A 33 13.73 11.50 0.90
C GLU A 33 12.26 11.73 1.30
N GLU A 34 11.40 12.07 0.34
CA GLU A 34 10.00 12.40 0.57
C GLU A 34 9.09 11.41 -0.19
N VAL A 35 8.78 10.29 0.46
CA VAL A 35 7.92 9.25 -0.10
C VAL A 35 6.61 9.21 0.66
N GLY A 36 5.50 9.36 -0.04
CA GLY A 36 4.18 9.15 0.55
C GLY A 36 4.00 7.67 0.88
N ARG A 37 3.62 7.34 2.10
CA ARG A 37 3.35 5.97 2.51
C ARG A 37 1.95 5.83 3.07
N VAL A 38 1.27 4.77 2.64
CA VAL A 38 0.02 4.30 3.23
C VAL A 38 0.19 2.84 3.61
N ILE A 39 -0.16 2.50 4.85
CA ILE A 39 -0.28 1.12 5.29
C ILE A 39 -1.76 0.85 5.55
N PHE A 40 -2.28 -0.21 4.96
CA PHE A 40 -3.67 -0.62 5.15
C PHE A 40 -3.80 -2.13 5.33
N GLU A 41 -4.87 -2.53 5.99
CA GLU A 41 -5.30 -3.92 6.10
C GLU A 41 -6.48 -4.14 5.17
N GLN A 42 -6.55 -5.30 4.55
CA GLN A 42 -7.69 -5.70 3.75
C GLN A 42 -8.04 -7.17 3.96
N THR A 43 -9.33 -7.48 3.85
CA THR A 43 -9.84 -8.84 3.74
C THR A 43 -10.44 -8.99 2.35
N ILE A 44 -9.89 -9.91 1.56
CA ILE A 44 -10.36 -10.22 0.20
C ILE A 44 -10.58 -11.73 0.16
N GLU A 45 -11.79 -12.17 -0.17
CA GLU A 45 -12.15 -13.60 -0.22
C GLU A 45 -11.78 -14.37 1.07
N GLY A 46 -11.95 -13.71 2.23
CA GLY A 46 -11.62 -14.26 3.55
C GLY A 46 -10.12 -14.25 3.91
N ILE A 47 -9.23 -13.88 2.99
CA ILE A 47 -7.80 -13.77 3.22
C ILE A 47 -7.50 -12.37 3.74
N LYS A 48 -6.89 -12.30 4.93
CA LYS A 48 -6.45 -11.05 5.55
C LYS A 48 -5.02 -10.74 5.16
N THR A 49 -4.81 -9.54 4.61
CA THR A 49 -3.47 -9.05 4.23
C THR A 49 -3.24 -7.66 4.79
N LYS A 50 -1.97 -7.32 4.97
CA LYS A 50 -1.49 -5.97 5.27
C LYS A 50 -0.60 -5.52 4.13
N VAL A 51 -0.79 -4.28 3.71
CA VAL A 51 -0.20 -3.71 2.51
C VAL A 51 0.51 -2.42 2.87
N ALA A 52 1.74 -2.26 2.41
CA ALA A 52 2.42 -0.96 2.34
C ALA A 52 2.45 -0.50 0.89
N GLN A 53 1.98 0.71 0.65
CA GLN A 53 2.16 1.41 -0.62
C GLN A 53 3.04 2.62 -0.41
N TYR A 54 4.06 2.73 -1.26
CA TYR A 54 5.00 3.83 -1.33
C TYR A 54 4.79 4.58 -2.64
N ILE A 55 4.50 5.86 -2.54
CA ILE A 55 4.25 6.76 -3.65
C ILE A 55 5.47 7.67 -3.78
N ILE A 56 6.30 7.37 -4.77
CA ILE A 56 7.56 8.06 -5.04
C ILE A 56 7.33 9.00 -6.22
N LYS A 57 7.57 10.30 -6.01
CA LYS A 57 7.60 11.26 -7.11
C LYS A 57 8.99 11.25 -7.75
N HIS A 58 9.05 11.11 -9.06
CA HIS A 58 10.27 11.22 -9.85
C HIS A 58 9.98 12.07 -11.09
N ASP A 59 10.49 13.30 -11.13
CA ASP A 59 10.17 14.33 -12.12
C ASP A 59 8.65 14.59 -12.28
N SER A 60 8.08 14.26 -13.44
CA SER A 60 6.64 14.37 -13.73
C SER A 60 5.84 13.15 -13.28
N ASP A 61 6.54 12.06 -12.96
CA ASP A 61 5.94 10.74 -12.82
C ASP A 61 5.81 10.36 -11.34
N PHE A 62 4.82 9.51 -11.07
CA PHE A 62 4.60 8.92 -9.76
C PHE A 62 4.70 7.42 -9.87
N TRP A 63 5.62 6.85 -9.11
CA TRP A 63 5.85 5.41 -9.02
C TRP A 63 5.21 4.89 -7.75
N VAL A 64 4.47 3.79 -7.86
CA VAL A 64 3.87 3.12 -6.71
C VAL A 64 4.55 1.79 -6.49
N LEU A 65 5.30 1.66 -5.40
CA LEU A 65 5.84 0.39 -4.94
C LEU A 65 4.88 -0.20 -3.91
N THR A 66 4.47 -1.44 -4.11
CA THR A 66 3.53 -2.12 -3.21
C THR A 66 4.17 -3.38 -2.64
N PHE A 67 4.12 -3.51 -1.32
CA PHE A 67 4.43 -4.74 -0.61
C PHE A 67 3.17 -5.26 0.11
N THR A 68 2.85 -6.53 -0.11
CA THR A 68 1.67 -7.17 0.47
C THR A 68 2.06 -8.52 1.07
N THR A 69 1.60 -8.80 2.28
CA THR A 69 1.73 -10.11 2.91
C THR A 69 0.63 -10.35 3.94
N GLY A 70 0.62 -11.52 4.58
CA GLY A 70 -0.27 -11.82 5.70
C GLY A 70 -0.02 -10.88 6.90
N LEU A 71 -1.02 -10.70 7.74
CA LEU A 71 -0.95 -9.79 8.90
C LEU A 71 0.23 -10.10 9.83
N GLU A 72 0.45 -11.38 10.11
CA GLU A 72 1.43 -11.86 11.09
C GLU A 72 2.88 -11.67 10.61
N ASP A 73 3.10 -11.75 9.30
CA ASP A 73 4.43 -11.67 8.69
C ASP A 73 4.82 -10.24 8.30
N PHE A 74 3.89 -9.30 8.33
CA PHE A 74 4.07 -7.97 7.75
C PHE A 74 5.18 -7.19 8.43
N ASP A 75 5.13 -7.06 9.76
CA ASP A 75 6.05 -6.18 10.48
C ASP A 75 7.52 -6.69 10.39
N GLN A 76 7.73 -8.01 10.29
CA GLN A 76 9.06 -8.58 10.06
C GLN A 76 9.55 -8.38 8.62
N ASN A 77 8.66 -8.56 7.64
CA ASN A 77 9.05 -8.56 6.24
C ASN A 77 9.13 -7.16 5.62
N ILE A 78 8.36 -6.19 6.12
CA ILE A 78 8.36 -4.83 5.59
C ILE A 78 9.73 -4.19 5.72
N GLN A 79 10.44 -4.42 6.84
CA GLN A 79 11.79 -3.90 7.02
C GLN A 79 12.78 -4.50 6.01
N THR A 80 12.62 -5.78 5.69
CA THR A 80 13.44 -6.41 4.65
C THR A 80 13.12 -5.81 3.28
N PHE A 81 11.84 -5.59 2.97
CA PHE A 81 11.43 -4.92 1.74
C PHE A 81 12.01 -3.50 1.64
N ASP A 82 11.89 -2.69 2.69
CA ASP A 82 12.43 -1.32 2.71
C ASP A 82 13.93 -1.30 2.42
N ASN A 83 14.70 -2.23 3.01
CA ASN A 83 16.13 -2.38 2.74
C ASN A 83 16.41 -2.75 1.28
N THR A 84 15.56 -3.56 0.62
CA THR A 84 15.75 -3.85 -0.81
C THR A 84 15.57 -2.60 -1.68
N VAL A 85 14.69 -1.68 -1.28
CA VAL A 85 14.43 -0.43 -2.01
C VAL A 85 15.62 0.53 -1.93
N GLU A 86 16.53 0.41 -0.95
CA GLU A 86 17.79 1.17 -0.92
C GLU A 86 18.62 1.02 -2.20
N THR A 87 18.55 -0.16 -2.81
CA THR A 87 19.26 -0.45 -4.07
C THR A 87 18.41 -0.18 -5.31
N PHE A 88 17.11 0.08 -5.15
CA PHE A 88 16.19 0.36 -6.24
C PHE A 88 16.40 1.78 -6.78
N LYS A 89 16.45 1.91 -8.10
CA LYS A 89 16.57 3.18 -8.81
C LYS A 89 15.61 3.22 -9.98
N ILE A 90 14.78 4.26 -10.00
CA ILE A 90 14.01 4.64 -11.18
C ILE A 90 15.02 5.21 -12.17
N ILE A 91 14.99 4.71 -13.41
CA ILE A 91 15.86 5.15 -14.50
C ILE A 91 15.09 6.12 -15.40
N GLU A 92 15.82 7.07 -16.00
CA GLU A 92 15.31 8.04 -16.98
C GLU A 92 14.91 7.39 -18.31
#